data_AF-B3JNN6-F1
#
_entry.id   AF-B3JNN6-F1
#
_cell.length_a   1.000
_cell.length_b   1.000
_cell.length_c   1.000
_cell.angle_alpha   90.00
_cell.angle_beta   90.00
_cell.angle_gamma   90.00
#
_symmetry.space_group_name_H-M   'P 1'
#
loop_
_entity.id
_entity.type
_entity.pdbx_description
1 polymer ?
#
loop_
_entity_poly.entity_id
_entity_poly.type
_entity_poly.pdbx_seq_one_letter_code
_entity_poly.pdbx_strand_id
1 'polypeptide(L)'
;MTDINIELFKRTSPVRKIEIIKNLTRVELSSISKETILRIVKETGRRRKGSRNYEFYINPDRRKGNNWNSLVEGIWLYKGKPYILIYVQLDNTDSSLSVPFNDFFKKGEFRGTIKRDDRYGNPQTCYYVYDEKDKAEVMRSICLEYVNTKYKERLNHITNSLKQQ
;
A
#
# COMPACT_ATOMS: atom_id res chain seq x y z
N MET A 1 -16.54 -8.99 15.34
CA MET A 1 -15.56 -8.81 14.26
C MET A 1 -15.56 -7.33 13.89
N THR A 2 -14.39 -6.70 13.84
CA THR A 2 -14.29 -5.26 13.61
C THR A 2 -14.35 -5.00 12.12
N ASP A 3 -15.43 -4.38 11.62
CA ASP A 3 -15.49 -4.01 10.20
C ASP A 3 -14.62 -2.78 9.93
N ILE A 4 -13.39 -3.07 9.50
CA ILE A 4 -12.40 -2.05 9.18
C ILE A 4 -12.85 -1.10 8.06
N ASN A 5 -13.74 -1.54 7.15
CA ASN A 5 -14.30 -0.70 6.10
C ASN A 5 -15.11 0.47 6.67
N ILE A 6 -15.62 0.34 7.89
CA ILE A 6 -16.36 1.38 8.61
C ILE A 6 -15.45 2.07 9.65
N GLU A 7 -14.72 1.29 10.45
CA GLU A 7 -13.92 1.81 11.56
C GLU A 7 -12.84 2.82 11.14
N LEU A 8 -12.25 2.66 9.95
CA LEU A 8 -11.27 3.61 9.42
C LEU A 8 -11.82 5.03 9.34
N PHE A 9 -13.12 5.19 9.08
CA PHE A 9 -13.75 6.49 8.83
C PHE A 9 -14.61 7.03 9.97
N LYS A 10 -14.85 6.23 11.03
CA LYS A 10 -15.52 6.70 12.25
C LYS A 10 -14.72 7.79 12.96
N ARG A 11 -15.39 8.61 13.77
CA ARG A 11 -14.76 9.61 14.64
C ARG A 11 -14.12 8.96 15.87
N THR A 12 -13.07 8.17 15.65
CA THR A 12 -12.24 7.56 16.69
C THR A 12 -10.84 8.17 16.69
N SER A 13 -10.12 8.07 17.81
CA SER A 13 -8.78 8.66 17.92
C SER A 13 -7.81 8.02 16.90
N PRO A 14 -6.89 8.78 16.28
CA PRO A 14 -5.93 8.24 15.32
C PRO A 14 -5.06 7.12 15.92
N VAL A 15 -4.69 7.23 17.19
CA VAL A 15 -3.93 6.20 17.92
C VAL A 15 -4.72 4.89 18.00
N ARG A 16 -6.01 4.96 18.35
CA ARG A 16 -6.89 3.79 18.40
C ARG A 16 -7.06 3.16 17.01
N LYS A 17 -7.15 3.96 15.95
CA LYS A 17 -7.19 3.45 14.57
C LYS A 17 -5.92 2.65 14.23
N ILE A 18 -4.75 3.17 14.58
CA ILE A 18 -3.47 2.47 14.36
C ILE A 18 -3.45 1.14 15.12
N GLU A 19 -3.88 1.13 16.38
CA GLU A 19 -3.95 -0.07 17.20
C GLU A 19 -4.88 -1.13 16.58
N ILE A 20 -6.09 -0.72 16.16
CA ILE A 20 -7.03 -1.60 15.45
C ILE A 20 -6.37 -2.19 14.20
N ILE A 21 -5.76 -1.35 13.35
CA ILE A 21 -5.13 -1.80 12.10
C ILE A 21 -3.98 -2.77 12.38
N LYS A 22 -3.19 -2.57 13.43
CA LYS A 22 -2.08 -3.48 13.81
C LYS A 22 -2.58 -4.84 14.29
N ASN A 23 -3.77 -4.90 14.88
CA ASN A 23 -4.34 -6.13 15.43
C ASN A 23 -5.22 -6.91 14.45
N LEU A 24 -5.48 -6.38 13.24
CA LEU A 24 -6.26 -7.10 12.23
C LEU A 24 -5.59 -8.40 11.83
N THR A 25 -6.40 -9.45 11.71
CA THR A 25 -6.00 -10.74 11.16
C THR A 25 -5.84 -10.67 9.65
N ARG A 26 -5.19 -11.67 9.04
CA ARG A 26 -5.06 -11.78 7.58
C ARG A 26 -6.42 -11.77 6.89
N VAL A 27 -7.41 -12.46 7.46
CA VAL A 27 -8.77 -12.55 6.91
C VAL A 27 -9.46 -11.18 6.90
N GLU A 28 -9.33 -10.42 8.00
CA GLU A 28 -9.90 -9.07 8.08
C GLU A 28 -9.20 -8.06 7.16
N LEU A 29 -7.90 -8.24 6.91
CA LEU A 29 -7.18 -7.43 5.93
C LEU A 29 -7.61 -7.76 4.50
N SER A 30 -7.83 -9.04 4.20
CA SER A 30 -8.32 -9.49 2.89
C SER A 30 -9.78 -9.10 2.62
N SER A 31 -10.58 -8.78 3.66
CA SER A 31 -11.96 -8.32 3.51
C SER A 31 -12.11 -6.81 3.28
N ILE A 32 -10.99 -6.07 3.21
CA ILE A 32 -11.00 -4.64 2.88
C ILE A 32 -11.47 -4.46 1.43
N SER A 33 -12.59 -3.75 1.29
CA SER A 33 -13.22 -3.51 0.01
C SER A 33 -12.41 -2.54 -0.86
N LYS A 34 -12.60 -2.68 -2.17
CA LYS A 34 -12.04 -1.75 -3.16
C LYS A 34 -12.54 -0.33 -2.92
N GLU A 35 -13.79 -0.17 -2.48
CA GLU A 35 -14.42 1.11 -2.17
C GLU A 35 -13.69 1.82 -1.02
N THR A 36 -13.31 1.08 0.03
CA THR A 36 -12.47 1.60 1.11
C THR A 36 -11.13 2.10 0.59
N ILE A 37 -10.47 1.34 -0.30
CA ILE A 37 -9.20 1.75 -0.91
C ILE A 37 -9.35 2.99 -1.78
N LEU A 38 -10.40 3.05 -2.60
CA LEU A 38 -10.70 4.24 -3.41
C LEU A 38 -10.94 5.48 -2.53
N ARG A 39 -11.61 5.32 -1.40
CA ARG A 39 -11.82 6.39 -0.43
C ARG A 39 -10.50 6.85 0.20
N ILE A 40 -9.65 5.92 0.64
CA ILE A 40 -8.29 6.22 1.14
C ILE A 40 -7.52 7.07 0.13
N VAL A 41 -7.41 6.60 -1.11
CA VAL A 41 -6.61 7.28 -2.15
C VAL A 41 -7.18 8.67 -2.47
N LYS A 42 -8.50 8.86 -2.46
CA LYS A 42 -9.13 10.17 -2.70
C LYS A 42 -8.98 11.14 -1.52
N GLU A 43 -8.97 10.64 -0.29
CA GLU A 43 -8.89 11.47 0.91
C GLU A 43 -7.46 11.93 1.24
N THR A 44 -6.44 11.12 0.94
CA THR A 44 -5.04 11.41 1.31
C THR A 44 -4.06 11.39 0.15
N GLY A 45 -4.44 10.85 -1.02
CA GLY A 45 -3.60 10.87 -2.21
C GLY A 45 -3.50 12.26 -2.83
N ARG A 46 -2.38 12.52 -3.51
CA ARG A 46 -2.16 13.75 -4.27
C ARG A 46 -2.93 13.68 -5.59
N ARG A 47 -3.85 14.61 -5.80
CA ARG A 47 -4.52 14.76 -7.09
C ARG A 47 -3.57 15.38 -8.12
N ARG A 48 -3.46 14.77 -9.30
CA ARG A 48 -2.69 15.36 -10.42
C ARG A 48 -3.50 16.49 -11.06
N LYS A 49 -2.93 17.70 -11.06
CA LYS A 49 -3.57 18.95 -11.56
C LYS A 49 -4.14 18.72 -12.97
N GLY A 50 -5.37 19.19 -13.20
CA GLY A 50 -6.06 19.02 -14.48
C GLY A 50 -6.59 17.62 -14.77
N SER A 51 -6.54 16.69 -13.81
CA SER A 51 -7.04 15.32 -14.00
C SER A 51 -7.93 14.85 -12.84
N ARG A 52 -8.55 13.68 -13.00
CA ARG A 52 -9.20 12.92 -11.93
C ARG A 52 -8.30 11.82 -11.36
N ASN A 53 -7.00 11.87 -11.66
CA ASN A 53 -6.03 10.87 -11.22
C ASN A 53 -5.45 11.26 -9.86
N TYR A 54 -5.17 10.26 -9.04
CA TYR A 54 -4.61 10.42 -7.70
C TYR A 54 -3.41 9.49 -7.53
N GLU A 55 -2.42 9.95 -6.79
CA GLU A 55 -1.23 9.17 -6.42
C GLU A 55 -1.15 9.13 -4.90
N PHE A 56 -1.18 7.93 -4.35
CA PHE A 56 -1.02 7.66 -2.93
C PHE A 56 0.27 6.91 -2.73
N TYR A 57 1.27 7.53 -2.10
CA TYR A 57 2.57 6.90 -1.83
C TYR A 57 2.69 6.51 -0.37
N ILE A 58 3.26 5.33 -0.14
CA ILE A 58 3.60 4.81 1.18
C ILE A 58 4.99 5.31 1.54
N ASN A 59 5.11 5.85 2.76
CA ASN A 59 6.39 6.25 3.31
C ASN A 59 7.35 5.04 3.33
N PRO A 60 8.64 5.19 2.94
CA PRO A 60 9.60 4.11 2.87
C PRO A 60 9.59 3.17 4.10
N ASP A 61 9.51 3.71 5.31
CA ASP A 61 9.54 2.93 6.56
C ASP A 61 8.32 2.02 6.76
N ARG A 62 7.23 2.31 6.04
CA ARG A 62 5.99 1.53 6.10
C ARG A 62 5.79 0.63 4.89
N ARG A 63 6.62 0.72 3.85
CA ARG A 63 6.47 -0.12 2.66
C ARG A 63 6.59 -1.59 3.04
N LYS A 64 5.77 -2.41 2.38
CA LYS A 64 5.78 -3.87 2.53
C LYS A 64 5.92 -4.51 1.17
N GLY A 65 6.56 -5.67 1.17
CA GLY A 65 7.04 -6.35 -0.01
C GLY A 65 6.92 -7.85 0.13
N ASN A 66 7.61 -8.56 -0.75
CA ASN A 66 7.74 -10.02 -0.67
C ASN A 66 8.92 -10.49 0.18
N ASN A 67 9.53 -9.58 0.96
CA ASN A 67 10.72 -9.82 1.77
C ASN A 67 11.93 -10.37 0.99
N TRP A 68 11.98 -10.15 -0.32
CA TRP A 68 13.07 -10.60 -1.16
C TRP A 68 13.58 -9.50 -2.09
N ASN A 69 12.81 -9.18 -3.13
CA ASN A 69 13.27 -8.32 -4.23
C ASN A 69 12.23 -7.30 -4.67
N SER A 70 11.09 -7.17 -3.98
CA SER A 70 10.05 -6.22 -4.36
C SER A 70 9.33 -5.59 -3.19
N LEU A 71 8.87 -4.35 -3.38
CA LEU A 71 8.17 -3.52 -2.41
C LEU A 71 7.00 -2.81 -3.08
N VAL A 72 5.88 -2.70 -2.38
CA VAL A 72 4.76 -1.85 -2.81
C VAL A 72 5.03 -0.42 -2.37
N GLU A 73 5.09 0.48 -3.34
CA GLU A 73 5.39 1.90 -3.13
C GLU A 73 4.12 2.73 -2.90
N GLY A 74 2.97 2.25 -3.38
CA GLY A 74 1.74 3.02 -3.33
C GLY A 74 0.66 2.54 -4.28
N ILE A 75 -0.33 3.41 -4.50
CA ILE A 75 -1.48 3.20 -5.35
C ILE A 75 -1.62 4.38 -6.30
N TRP A 76 -1.75 4.08 -7.58
CA TRP A 76 -2.12 5.04 -8.61
C TRP A 76 -3.58 4.84 -9.02
N LEU A 77 -4.40 5.87 -8.81
CA LEU A 77 -5.77 5.89 -9.29
C LEU A 77 -5.79 6.56 -10.67
N TYR A 78 -5.85 5.75 -11.73
CA TYR A 78 -5.90 6.23 -13.10
C TYR A 78 -7.30 6.04 -13.68
N LYS A 79 -7.95 7.14 -14.09
CA LYS A 79 -9.32 7.14 -14.65
C LYS A 79 -10.32 6.32 -13.80
N GLY A 80 -10.21 6.41 -12.47
CA GLY A 80 -11.08 5.69 -11.53
C GLY A 80 -10.71 4.22 -11.28
N LYS A 81 -9.66 3.71 -11.91
CA LYS A 81 -9.14 2.34 -11.69
C LYS A 81 -7.86 2.38 -10.83
N PRO A 82 -7.82 1.66 -9.70
CA PRO A 82 -6.62 1.61 -8.86
C PRO A 82 -5.60 0.60 -9.40
N TYR A 83 -4.34 1.02 -9.38
CA TYR A 83 -3.16 0.22 -9.73
C TYR A 83 -2.19 0.23 -8.56
N ILE A 84 -1.61 -0.92 -8.24
CA ILE A 84 -0.53 -1.05 -7.26
C ILE A 84 0.79 -0.68 -7.95
N LEU A 85 1.54 0.22 -7.33
CA LEU A 85 2.89 0.58 -7.75
C LEU A 85 3.86 -0.35 -7.03
N ILE A 86 4.61 -1.14 -7.80
CA ILE A 86 5.56 -2.12 -7.29
C ILE A 86 6.95 -1.72 -7.76
N TYR A 87 7.84 -1.53 -6.81
CA TYR A 87 9.27 -1.47 -7.03
C TYR A 87 9.84 -2.89 -6.97
N VAL A 88 10.71 -3.22 -7.90
CA VAL A 88 11.42 -4.50 -7.98
C VAL A 88 12.91 -4.19 -8.14
N GLN A 89 13.69 -4.67 -7.18
CA GLN A 89 15.14 -4.64 -7.21
C GLN A 89 15.64 -5.80 -8.08
N LEU A 90 16.43 -5.47 -9.09
CA LEU A 90 17.14 -6.44 -9.92
C LEU A 90 18.65 -6.30 -9.66
N ASP A 91 19.43 -7.28 -10.09
CA ASP A 91 20.85 -7.40 -9.76
C ASP A 91 21.66 -6.10 -10.01
N ASN A 92 21.35 -5.38 -11.09
CA ASN A 92 22.10 -4.19 -11.53
C ASN A 92 21.23 -2.95 -11.77
N THR A 93 19.91 -3.02 -11.56
CA THR A 93 19.00 -1.91 -11.84
C THR A 93 17.67 -2.10 -11.12
N ASP A 94 17.03 -0.98 -10.81
CA ASP A 94 15.71 -0.98 -10.21
C ASP A 94 14.63 -0.77 -11.26
N SER A 95 13.46 -1.35 -11.03
CA SER A 95 12.30 -1.19 -11.89
C SER A 95 11.07 -0.87 -11.07
N SER A 96 10.29 0.12 -11.51
CA SER A 96 8.94 0.34 -10.99
C SER A 96 7.93 -0.02 -12.07
N LEU A 97 6.89 -0.73 -11.67
CA LEU A 97 5.77 -1.08 -12.54
C LEU A 97 4.44 -0.84 -11.84
N SER A 98 3.36 -0.85 -12.62
CA SER A 98 2.01 -0.73 -12.11
C SER A 98 1.17 -1.93 -12.53
N VAL A 99 0.46 -2.54 -11.59
CA VAL A 99 -0.42 -3.69 -11.85
C VAL A 99 -1.85 -3.38 -11.38
N PRO A 100 -2.90 -3.89 -12.04
CA PRO A 100 -4.26 -3.65 -11.59
C PRO A 100 -4.47 -4.16 -10.16
N PHE A 101 -5.13 -3.36 -9.32
CA PHE A 101 -5.38 -3.70 -7.92
C PHE A 101 -6.07 -5.06 -7.74
N ASN A 102 -7.09 -5.34 -8.56
CA ASN A 102 -7.85 -6.58 -8.50
C ASN A 102 -6.99 -7.80 -8.86
N ASP A 103 -6.01 -7.64 -9.75
CA ASP A 103 -5.13 -8.74 -10.15
C ASP A 103 -4.12 -9.03 -9.05
N PHE A 104 -3.56 -7.98 -8.43
CA PHE A 104 -2.64 -8.12 -7.29
C PHE A 104 -3.32 -8.78 -6.09
N PHE A 105 -4.51 -8.32 -5.70
CA PHE A 105 -5.25 -8.82 -4.53
C PHE A 105 -6.20 -9.98 -4.82
N LYS A 106 -6.15 -10.58 -6.01
CA LYS A 106 -6.87 -11.82 -6.28
C LYS A 106 -6.41 -12.92 -5.30
N LYS A 107 -7.35 -13.80 -4.90
CA LYS A 107 -7.09 -14.96 -4.04
C LYS A 107 -5.94 -15.81 -4.60
N GLY A 108 -5.11 -16.35 -3.71
CA GLY A 108 -3.89 -17.07 -4.05
C GLY A 108 -2.68 -16.14 -4.22
N GLU A 109 -1.61 -16.67 -4.80
CA GLU A 109 -0.38 -15.91 -5.05
C GLU A 109 -0.55 -14.90 -6.19
N PHE A 110 0.15 -13.77 -6.09
CA PHE A 110 0.39 -12.90 -7.24
C PHE A 110 1.79 -13.17 -7.76
N ARG A 111 1.92 -13.49 -9.04
CA ARG A 111 3.21 -13.77 -9.69
C ARG A 111 3.43 -12.74 -10.79
N GLY A 112 4.44 -11.91 -10.62
CA GLY A 112 4.85 -10.92 -11.60
C GLY A 112 6.20 -11.27 -12.22
N THR A 113 6.41 -10.74 -13.42
CA THR A 113 7.66 -10.94 -14.18
C THR A 113 8.10 -9.64 -14.82
N ILE A 114 9.40 -9.37 -14.79
CA ILE A 114 10.04 -8.34 -15.60
C ILE A 114 10.97 -9.04 -16.58
N LYS A 115 10.84 -8.74 -17.87
CA LYS A 115 11.78 -9.15 -18.90
C LYS A 115 12.66 -7.97 -19.25
N ARG A 116 13.98 -8.13 -19.17
CA ARG A 116 14.98 -7.13 -19.55
C ARG A 116 16.23 -7.80 -20.05
N ASP A 117 16.94 -7.14 -20.93
CA ASP A 117 18.23 -7.62 -21.38
C ASP A 117 19.32 -7.23 -20.37
N ASP A 118 20.30 -8.11 -20.16
CA ASP A 118 21.50 -7.83 -19.39
C ASP A 118 22.45 -6.88 -20.16
N ARG A 119 23.61 -6.58 -19.56
CA ARG A 119 24.63 -5.71 -20.18
C ARG A 119 25.13 -6.23 -21.54
N TYR A 120 24.99 -7.52 -21.81
CA TYR A 120 25.43 -8.19 -23.02
C TYR A 120 24.29 -8.42 -24.02
N GLY A 121 23.07 -7.94 -23.72
CA GLY A 121 21.90 -8.10 -24.58
C GLY A 121 21.17 -9.45 -24.40
N ASN A 122 21.48 -10.24 -23.38
CA ASN A 122 20.78 -11.50 -23.13
C ASN A 122 19.48 -11.25 -22.35
N PRO A 123 18.32 -11.78 -22.80
CA PRO A 123 17.07 -11.63 -22.07
C PRO A 123 17.11 -12.35 -20.71
N GLN A 124 16.93 -11.57 -19.64
CA GLN A 124 16.73 -12.04 -18.28
C GLN A 124 15.27 -11.89 -17.89
N THR A 125 14.73 -12.92 -17.22
CA THR A 125 13.38 -12.88 -16.64
C THR A 125 13.48 -12.91 -15.13
N CYS A 126 13.11 -11.81 -14.50
CA CYS A 126 13.09 -11.68 -13.05
C CYS A 126 11.68 -11.85 -12.53
N TYR A 127 11.51 -12.76 -11.58
CA TYR A 127 10.22 -13.05 -10.96
C TYR A 127 10.12 -12.35 -9.61
N TYR A 128 8.91 -11.93 -9.27
CA TYR A 128 8.57 -11.48 -7.93
C TYR A 128 7.18 -12.00 -7.59
N VAL A 129 7.09 -12.66 -6.44
CA VAL A 129 5.89 -13.36 -6.00
C VAL A 129 5.45 -12.79 -4.66
N TYR A 130 4.15 -12.56 -4.51
CA TYR A 130 3.53 -12.18 -3.26
C TYR A 130 2.55 -13.28 -2.86
N ASP A 131 2.80 -13.91 -1.72
CA ASP A 131 1.85 -14.83 -1.13
C ASP A 131 0.68 -14.07 -0.46
N GLU A 132 -0.30 -14.79 0.08
CA GLU A 132 -1.43 -14.17 0.75
C GLU A 132 -1.06 -13.44 2.05
N LYS A 133 0.06 -13.79 2.69
CA LYS A 133 0.57 -13.10 3.88
C LYS A 133 1.20 -11.77 3.48
N ASP A 134 2.01 -11.75 2.43
CA ASP A 134 2.63 -10.54 1.90
C ASP A 134 1.56 -9.54 1.44
N LYS A 135 0.55 -10.02 0.71
CA LYS A 135 -0.60 -9.20 0.31
C LYS A 135 -1.33 -8.60 1.51
N ALA A 136 -1.57 -9.38 2.56
CA ALA A 136 -2.21 -8.87 3.77
C ALA A 136 -1.37 -7.77 4.44
N GLU A 137 -0.05 -7.93 4.53
CA GLU A 137 0.84 -6.92 5.11
C GLU A 137 0.96 -5.65 4.24
N VAL A 138 0.92 -5.79 2.91
CA VAL A 138 0.75 -4.65 2.00
C VAL A 138 -0.55 -3.91 2.29
N MET A 139 -1.66 -4.62 2.49
CA MET A 139 -2.94 -4.01 2.82
C MET A 139 -2.89 -3.26 4.16
N ARG A 140 -2.29 -3.89 5.19
CA ARG A 140 -2.08 -3.27 6.50
C ARG A 140 -1.27 -1.98 6.37
N SER A 141 -0.20 -2.03 5.58
CA SER A 141 0.65 -0.87 5.29
C SER A 141 -0.13 0.29 4.67
N ILE A 142 -0.97 0.02 3.67
CA ILE A 142 -1.84 1.03 3.04
C ILE A 142 -2.77 1.69 4.07
N CYS A 143 -3.41 0.90 4.93
CA CYS A 143 -4.29 1.43 5.98
C CYS A 143 -3.53 2.27 7.02
N LEU A 144 -2.34 1.83 7.43
CA LEU A 144 -1.49 2.59 8.34
C LEU A 144 -1.05 3.91 7.71
N GLU A 145 -0.64 3.88 6.45
CA GLU A 145 -0.24 5.09 5.72
C GLU A 145 -1.40 6.09 5.62
N TYR A 146 -2.62 5.62 5.35
CA TYR A 146 -3.80 6.47 5.36
C TYR A 146 -3.97 7.22 6.69
N VAL A 147 -3.91 6.51 7.83
CA VAL A 147 -4.10 7.14 9.14
C VAL A 147 -2.96 8.11 9.44
N ASN A 148 -1.71 7.73 9.16
CA ASN A 148 -0.54 8.58 9.37
C ASN A 148 -0.56 9.84 8.51
N THR A 149 -1.08 9.76 7.28
CA THR A 149 -1.20 10.91 6.39
C THR A 149 -2.39 11.79 6.77
N LYS A 150 -3.58 11.20 6.95
CA LYS A 150 -4.83 11.93 7.24
C LYS A 150 -4.77 12.69 8.56
N TYR A 151 -4.13 12.11 9.58
CA TYR A 151 -4.12 12.63 10.94
C TYR A 151 -2.73 13.04 11.43
N LYS A 152 -1.81 13.31 10.49
CA LYS A 152 -0.41 13.65 10.78
C LYS A 152 -0.26 14.69 11.89
N GLU A 153 -0.98 15.81 11.78
CA GLU A 153 -0.90 16.90 12.76
C GLU A 153 -1.34 16.47 14.17
N ARG A 154 -2.45 15.74 14.27
CA ARG A 154 -2.96 15.23 15.54
C ARG A 154 -2.01 14.21 16.17
N LEU A 155 -1.43 13.33 15.36
CA LEU A 155 -0.45 12.35 15.81
C LEU A 155 0.81 13.04 16.32
N ASN A 156 1.33 14.03 15.59
CA ASN A 156 2.49 14.82 16.02
C ASN A 156 2.23 15.54 17.35
N HIS A 157 1.06 16.15 17.52
CA HIS A 157 0.68 16.78 18.79
C HIS A 157 0.72 15.77 19.95
N ILE A 158 0.10 14.60 19.78
CA ILE A 158 0.09 13.55 20.81
C ILE A 158 1.52 13.09 21.15
N THR A 159 2.35 12.84 20.14
CA THR A 159 3.75 12.41 20.34
C THR A 159 4.58 13.47 21.06
N ASN A 160 4.38 14.76 20.74
CA ASN A 160 5.11 15.83 21.40
C ASN A 160 4.65 16.03 22.85
N SER A 161 3.34 15.91 23.13
CA SER A 161 2.83 15.97 24.51
C SER A 161 3.37 14.84 25.39
N LEU A 162 3.56 13.63 24.84
CA LEU A 162 4.12 12.50 25.58
C LEU A 162 5.63 12.63 25.87
N LYS A 163 6.37 13.40 25.07
CA LYS A 163 7.81 13.64 25.28
C LYS A 163 8.12 14.71 26.33
N GLN A 164 7.11 15.48 26.73
CA GLN A 164 7.21 16.55 27.72
C GLN A 164 6.81 16.10 29.13
N GLN A 165 6.39 14.85 29.29
CA GLN A 165 6.11 14.17 30.56
C GLN A 165 7.28 13.26 30.93
#